data_AF-A0A7X2BMV2-F1
#
_entry.id   AF-A0A7X2BMV2-F1
#
_cell.length_a   1.000
_cell.length_b   1.000
_cell.length_c   1.000
_cell.angle_alpha   90.00
_cell.angle_beta   90.00
_cell.angle_gamma   90.00
#
_symmetry.space_group_name_H-M   'P 1'
#
loop_
_entity.id
_entity.type
_entity.pdbx_description
1 polymer ?
#
loop_
_entity_poly.entity_id
_entity_poly.type
_entity_poly.pdbx_seq_one_letter_code
_entity_poly.pdbx_strand_id
1 'polypeptide(L)'
;MDDLTYTLRQLCQRNRDGSHATQADRQRGLTLVARQLREAGFRQMRAPSLKGKHVEALVERRQAEGLSVGTLKNRLAHLRWWAEKIGKAGIIPSDNTQLGIPERRYVTNENKARELGDALDKVNDPYVRMSLTLQAAFGLRREEAIKFQPRYADRGDHIALKGSWTRGGRERTVLITTPEQRAVLDQTHQLAGAGSLIPAHKTFGNPPISNTRQK
;
A
#
# COMPACT_ATOMS: atom_id res chain seq x y z
N MET A 1 -24.15 9.35 -8.44
CA MET A 1 -23.07 9.67 -7.47
C MET A 1 -23.55 10.86 -6.68
N ASP A 2 -23.55 10.81 -5.34
CA ASP A 2 -24.03 11.93 -4.51
C ASP A 2 -23.03 13.11 -4.48
N ASP A 3 -23.53 14.30 -4.13
CA ASP A 3 -22.76 15.55 -4.07
C ASP A 3 -21.48 15.46 -3.24
N LEU A 4 -21.51 14.77 -2.10
CA LEU A 4 -20.34 14.64 -1.24
C LEU A 4 -19.28 13.79 -1.93
N THR A 5 -19.65 12.61 -2.45
CA THR A 5 -18.73 11.75 -3.20
C THR A 5 -18.10 12.50 -4.38
N TYR A 6 -18.91 13.24 -5.15
CA TYR A 6 -18.43 14.02 -6.28
C TYR A 6 -17.43 15.11 -5.86
N THR A 7 -17.78 15.92 -4.87
CA THR A 7 -16.93 17.04 -4.42
C THR A 7 -15.65 16.56 -3.73
N LEU A 8 -15.66 15.43 -3.03
CA LEU A 8 -14.45 14.80 -2.49
C LEU A 8 -13.54 14.27 -3.60
N ARG A 9 -14.10 13.68 -4.66
CA ARG A 9 -13.30 13.25 -5.82
C ARG A 9 -12.62 14.43 -6.51
N GLN A 10 -13.34 15.54 -6.69
CA GLN A 10 -12.77 16.79 -7.21
C GLN A 10 -11.64 17.31 -6.31
N LEU A 11 -11.83 17.26 -4.99
CA LEU A 11 -10.81 17.65 -4.02
C LEU A 11 -9.53 16.81 -4.16
N CYS A 12 -9.65 15.49 -4.31
CA CYS A 12 -8.52 14.59 -4.56
C CYS A 12 -7.82 14.88 -5.89
N GLN A 13 -8.57 15.19 -6.95
CA GLN A 13 -7.99 15.47 -8.27
C GLN A 13 -7.18 16.77 -8.26
N ARG A 14 -7.63 17.79 -7.52
CA ARG A 14 -6.92 19.07 -7.37
C ARG A 14 -5.72 18.99 -6.43
N ASN A 15 -5.68 18.01 -5.53
CA ASN A 15 -4.64 17.87 -4.51
C ASN A 15 -3.97 16.50 -4.59
N ARG A 16 -2.92 16.40 -5.42
CA ARG A 16 -2.23 15.14 -5.75
C ARG A 16 -1.09 14.80 -4.77
N ASP A 17 -1.35 14.95 -3.47
CA ASP A 17 -0.35 14.72 -2.44
C ASP A 17 -0.03 13.23 -2.27
N GLY A 18 1.26 12.88 -2.31
CA GLY A 18 1.74 11.50 -2.13
C GLY A 18 1.77 10.69 -3.42
N SER A 19 2.17 9.41 -3.32
CA SER A 19 2.26 8.51 -4.47
C SER A 19 0.90 8.23 -5.11
N HIS A 20 0.87 7.73 -6.34
CA HIS A 20 -0.37 7.30 -6.99
C HIS A 20 -1.18 6.29 -6.17
N ALA A 21 -0.50 5.37 -5.47
CA ALA A 21 -1.15 4.44 -4.57
C ALA A 21 -1.81 5.16 -3.39
N THR A 22 -1.09 6.10 -2.75
CA THR A 22 -1.64 6.94 -1.67
C THR A 22 -2.83 7.77 -2.15
N GLN A 23 -2.76 8.35 -3.34
CA GLN A 23 -3.87 9.11 -3.94
C GLN A 23 -5.09 8.22 -4.18
N ALA A 24 -4.89 7.02 -4.72
CA ALA A 24 -5.95 6.05 -4.96
C ALA A 24 -6.59 5.55 -3.65
N ASP A 25 -5.78 5.24 -2.63
CA ASP A 25 -6.26 4.82 -1.32
C ASP A 25 -7.07 5.92 -0.62
N ARG A 26 -6.60 7.17 -0.71
CA ARG A 26 -7.33 8.33 -0.18
C ARG A 26 -8.67 8.50 -0.87
N GLN A 27 -8.71 8.45 -2.21
CA GLN A 27 -9.95 8.59 -2.96
C GLN A 27 -10.96 7.48 -2.61
N ARG A 28 -10.49 6.22 -2.52
CA ARG A 28 -11.33 5.09 -2.08
C ARG A 28 -11.84 5.31 -0.65
N GLY A 29 -10.97 5.72 0.25
CA GLY A 29 -11.30 5.99 1.65
C GLY A 29 -12.34 7.09 1.82
N LEU A 30 -12.19 8.21 1.08
CA LEU A 30 -13.12 9.33 1.12
C LEU A 30 -14.46 9.00 0.46
N THR A 31 -14.47 8.16 -0.59
CA THR A 31 -15.71 7.64 -1.20
C THR A 31 -16.48 6.78 -0.20
N LEU A 32 -15.79 5.91 0.54
CA LEU A 32 -16.40 5.13 1.62
C LEU A 32 -16.97 6.05 2.70
N VAL A 33 -16.20 7.06 3.14
CA VAL A 33 -16.65 8.03 4.14
C VAL A 33 -17.94 8.75 3.70
N ALA A 34 -18.03 9.19 2.45
CA ALA A 34 -19.23 9.84 1.93
C ALA A 34 -20.46 8.93 2.03
N ARG A 35 -20.30 7.66 1.66
CA ARG A 35 -21.35 6.65 1.80
C ARG A 35 -21.75 6.45 3.27
N GLN A 36 -20.77 6.31 4.17
CA GLN A 36 -21.02 6.09 5.60
C GLN A 36 -21.74 7.27 6.27
N LEU A 37 -21.40 8.50 5.90
CA LEU A 37 -22.08 9.71 6.40
C LEU A 37 -23.53 9.79 5.92
N ARG A 38 -23.79 9.42 4.66
CA ARG A 38 -25.15 9.33 4.12
C ARG A 38 -25.98 8.26 4.81
N GLU A 39 -25.39 7.10 5.09
CA GLU A 39 -26.03 6.01 5.86
C GLU A 39 -26.36 6.44 7.29
N ALA A 40 -25.51 7.28 7.92
CA ALA A 40 -25.76 7.89 9.22
C ALA A 40 -26.78 9.05 9.19
N GLY A 41 -27.42 9.31 8.04
CA GLY A 41 -28.47 10.31 7.90
C GLY A 41 -27.99 11.73 7.56
N PHE A 42 -26.68 11.97 7.39
CA PHE A 42 -26.19 13.27 6.96
C PHE A 42 -26.45 13.48 5.46
N ARG A 43 -27.41 14.36 5.14
CA ARG A 43 -27.83 14.68 3.77
C ARG A 43 -27.22 16.01 3.30
N GLN A 44 -27.29 16.25 1.99
CA GLN A 44 -26.88 17.51 1.35
C GLN A 44 -25.44 17.96 1.69
N MET A 45 -24.56 17.01 1.96
CA MET A 45 -23.17 17.29 2.27
C MET A 45 -22.36 17.56 1.01
N ARG A 46 -21.38 18.46 1.15
CA ARG A 46 -20.30 18.70 0.18
C ARG A 46 -18.97 18.70 0.91
N ALA A 47 -17.84 18.72 0.19
CA ALA A 47 -16.52 18.71 0.80
C ALA A 47 -16.34 19.78 1.93
N PRO A 48 -16.81 21.04 1.80
CA PRO A 48 -16.69 22.02 2.88
C PRO A 48 -17.57 21.75 4.11
N SER A 49 -18.54 20.83 4.02
CA SER A 49 -19.54 20.57 5.07
C SER A 49 -18.97 19.82 6.28
N LEU A 50 -17.73 19.32 6.24
CA LEU A 50 -17.14 18.57 7.37
C LEU A 50 -17.12 19.41 8.66
N LYS A 51 -17.48 18.76 9.77
CA LYS A 51 -17.64 19.29 11.13
C LYS A 51 -17.35 18.16 12.13
N GLY A 52 -17.11 18.50 13.40
CA GLY A 52 -16.80 17.54 14.49
C GLY A 52 -17.80 16.37 14.57
N LYS A 53 -19.11 16.66 14.61
CA LYS A 53 -20.18 15.64 14.63
C LYS A 53 -20.10 14.57 13.53
N HIS A 54 -19.57 14.91 12.35
CA HIS A 54 -19.40 13.95 11.26
C HIS A 54 -18.23 13.01 11.54
N VAL A 55 -17.17 13.53 12.17
CA VAL A 55 -15.99 12.77 12.58
C VAL A 55 -16.36 11.84 13.73
N GLU A 56 -17.08 12.34 14.74
CA GLU A 56 -17.62 11.57 15.86
C GLU A 56 -18.45 10.38 15.37
N ALA A 57 -19.47 10.62 14.55
CA ALA A 57 -20.32 9.55 13.99
C ALA A 57 -19.52 8.49 13.19
N LEU A 58 -18.47 8.90 12.49
CA LEU A 58 -17.58 7.98 11.77
C LEU A 58 -16.69 7.18 12.72
N VAL A 59 -16.22 7.77 13.83
CA VAL A 59 -15.41 7.08 14.83
C VAL A 59 -16.25 6.05 15.57
N GLU A 60 -17.42 6.44 16.07
CA GLU A 60 -18.37 5.56 16.77
C GLU A 60 -18.74 4.35 15.92
N ARG A 61 -19.13 4.59 14.66
CA ARG A 61 -19.45 3.51 13.72
C ARG A 61 -18.29 2.53 13.57
N ARG A 62 -17.07 3.01 13.43
CA ARG A 62 -15.90 2.16 13.17
C ARG A 62 -15.48 1.35 14.41
N GLN A 63 -15.71 1.89 15.60
CA GLN A 63 -15.56 1.15 16.85
C GLN A 63 -16.61 0.04 16.93
N ALA A 64 -17.87 0.32 16.57
CA ALA A 64 -18.92 -0.69 16.50
C ALA A 64 -18.65 -1.78 15.42
N GLU A 65 -18.04 -1.41 14.30
CA GLU A 65 -17.59 -2.36 13.26
C GLU A 65 -16.38 -3.22 13.68
N GLY A 66 -15.77 -2.98 14.85
CA GLY A 66 -14.63 -3.77 15.33
C GLY A 66 -13.37 -3.66 14.46
N LEU A 67 -13.18 -2.53 13.77
CA LEU A 67 -12.04 -2.37 12.85
C LEU A 67 -10.69 -2.41 13.58
N SER A 68 -9.67 -2.96 12.92
CA SER A 68 -8.31 -2.95 13.46
C SER A 68 -7.81 -1.52 13.72
N VAL A 69 -6.97 -1.34 14.75
CA VAL A 69 -6.34 -0.06 15.10
C VAL A 69 -5.62 0.58 13.90
N GLY A 70 -4.93 -0.24 13.09
CA GLY A 70 -4.26 0.24 11.88
C GLY A 70 -5.25 0.79 10.84
N THR A 71 -6.38 0.11 10.64
CA THR A 71 -7.45 0.57 9.75
C THR A 71 -8.07 1.88 10.24
N LEU A 72 -8.32 2.00 11.56
CA LEU A 72 -8.82 3.22 12.18
C LEU A 72 -7.88 4.40 11.93
N LYS A 73 -6.60 4.26 12.27
CA LYS A 73 -5.57 5.29 12.07
C LYS A 73 -5.44 5.70 10.59
N ASN A 74 -5.44 4.74 9.66
CA ASN A 74 -5.38 5.04 8.21
C ASN A 74 -6.60 5.82 7.72
N ARG A 75 -7.81 5.42 8.12
CA ARG A 75 -9.03 6.15 7.73
C ARG A 75 -9.09 7.53 8.37
N LEU A 76 -8.59 7.69 9.59
CA LEU A 76 -8.48 8.99 10.25
C LEU A 76 -7.49 9.92 9.55
N ALA A 77 -6.38 9.39 9.03
CA ALA A 77 -5.44 10.17 8.21
C ALA A 77 -6.12 10.76 6.97
N HIS A 78 -7.02 10.02 6.30
CA HIS A 78 -7.81 10.57 5.19
C HIS A 78 -8.76 11.68 5.63
N LEU A 79 -9.38 11.56 6.82
CA LEU A 79 -10.25 12.60 7.37
C LEU A 79 -9.46 13.86 7.74
N ARG A 80 -8.27 13.72 8.36
CA ARG A 80 -7.39 14.85 8.66
C ARG A 80 -6.93 15.55 7.39
N TRP A 81 -6.55 14.79 6.37
CA TRP A 81 -6.23 15.35 5.05
C TRP A 81 -7.43 16.11 4.47
N TRP A 82 -8.64 15.56 4.53
CA TRP A 82 -9.83 16.25 4.06
C TRP A 82 -10.05 17.56 4.84
N ALA A 83 -9.99 17.50 6.18
CA ALA A 83 -10.13 18.67 7.06
C ALA A 83 -9.09 19.76 6.76
N GLU A 84 -7.82 19.38 6.54
CA GLU A 84 -6.74 20.28 6.12
C GLU A 84 -7.09 20.98 4.81
N LYS A 85 -7.47 20.24 3.77
CA LYS A 85 -7.74 20.81 2.43
C LYS A 85 -8.95 21.74 2.36
N ILE A 86 -9.81 21.73 3.38
CA ILE A 86 -10.94 22.67 3.49
C ILE A 86 -10.70 23.76 4.54
N GLY A 87 -9.46 23.89 5.07
CA GLY A 87 -9.10 24.92 6.05
C GLY A 87 -9.65 24.68 7.45
N LYS A 88 -9.97 23.43 7.80
CA LYS A 88 -10.58 23.04 9.08
C LYS A 88 -9.77 21.99 9.84
N ALA A 89 -8.44 22.02 9.74
CA ALA A 89 -7.56 21.02 10.37
C ALA A 89 -7.84 20.82 11.87
N GLY A 90 -8.22 21.88 12.60
CA GLY A 90 -8.50 21.84 14.04
C GLY A 90 -9.79 21.13 14.46
N ILE A 91 -10.65 20.66 13.53
CA ILE A 91 -11.88 19.93 13.90
C ILE A 91 -11.60 18.48 14.31
N ILE A 92 -10.39 17.97 14.08
CA ILE A 92 -9.97 16.62 14.46
C ILE A 92 -8.76 16.77 15.37
N PRO A 93 -8.80 16.26 16.62
CA PRO A 93 -7.64 16.23 17.49
C PRO A 93 -6.42 15.59 16.82
N SER A 94 -5.23 16.12 17.07
CA SER A 94 -3.98 15.53 16.59
C SER A 94 -3.67 14.21 17.31
N ASP A 95 -3.99 14.14 18.59
CA ASP A 95 -3.90 12.95 19.42
C ASP A 95 -5.08 12.00 19.16
N ASN A 96 -4.77 10.74 18.83
CA ASN A 96 -5.77 9.72 18.55
C ASN A 96 -6.47 9.21 19.82
N THR A 97 -5.84 9.34 21.00
CA THR A 97 -6.41 8.85 22.26
C THR A 97 -7.66 9.63 22.65
N GLN A 98 -7.71 10.92 22.30
CA GLN A 98 -8.90 11.79 22.45
C GLN A 98 -10.10 11.32 21.62
N LEU A 99 -9.90 10.44 20.64
CA LEU A 99 -10.95 9.82 19.83
C LEU A 99 -11.20 8.35 20.24
N GLY A 100 -10.66 7.91 21.39
CA GLY A 100 -10.79 6.53 21.84
C GLY A 100 -10.10 5.52 20.91
N ILE A 101 -9.12 5.95 20.11
CA ILE A 101 -8.36 5.07 19.22
C ILE A 101 -7.05 4.73 19.93
N PRO A 102 -6.84 3.46 20.32
CA PRO A 102 -5.67 3.07 21.10
C PRO A 102 -4.38 3.14 20.27
N GLU A 103 -3.25 3.10 20.97
CA GLU A 103 -1.96 3.02 20.33
C GLU A 103 -1.75 1.68 19.61
N ARG A 104 -0.96 1.74 18.52
CA ARG A 104 -0.73 0.55 17.72
C ARG A 104 0.33 -0.31 18.41
N ARG A 105 -0.02 -1.56 18.72
CA ARG A 105 0.98 -2.57 19.08
C ARG A 105 1.72 -3.02 17.82
N TYR A 106 3.00 -2.67 17.70
CA TYR A 106 3.81 -2.99 16.52
C TYR A 106 4.42 -4.39 16.57
N VAL A 107 4.69 -4.90 17.77
CA VAL A 107 5.20 -6.26 17.99
C VAL A 107 4.06 -7.14 18.47
N THR A 108 3.51 -7.90 17.52
CA THR A 108 2.67 -9.06 17.81
C THR A 108 3.58 -10.27 17.72
N ASN A 109 3.78 -11.03 18.79
CA ASN A 109 4.56 -12.28 18.79
C ASN A 109 3.84 -13.41 18.01
N GLU A 110 3.00 -13.05 17.04
CA GLU A 110 2.23 -13.95 16.20
C GLU A 110 2.91 -14.01 14.83
N ASN A 111 3.36 -15.20 14.44
CA ASN A 111 3.89 -15.43 13.11
C ASN A 111 2.74 -15.60 12.11
N LYS A 112 2.66 -14.70 11.12
CA LYS A 112 1.67 -14.75 10.02
C LYS A 112 2.26 -15.27 8.71
N ALA A 113 3.49 -15.80 8.74
CA ALA A 113 4.11 -16.42 7.59
C ALA A 113 3.23 -17.58 7.09
N ARG A 114 3.22 -17.76 5.77
CA ARG A 114 2.54 -18.87 5.11
C ARG A 114 3.55 -19.65 4.33
N GLU A 115 3.54 -20.96 4.51
CA GLU A 115 4.28 -21.87 3.65
C GLU A 115 3.48 -22.10 2.37
N LEU A 116 4.18 -22.15 1.24
CA LEU A 116 3.54 -22.30 -0.07
C LEU A 116 3.14 -23.77 -0.33
N GLY A 117 3.96 -24.74 0.09
CA GLY A 117 3.72 -26.18 -0.11
C GLY A 117 3.25 -26.52 -1.52
N ASP A 118 2.35 -27.50 -1.63
CA ASP A 118 1.74 -27.97 -2.89
C ASP A 118 0.91 -26.89 -3.62
N ALA A 119 0.61 -25.76 -2.96
CA ALA A 119 -0.13 -24.67 -3.61
C ALA A 119 0.72 -23.97 -4.69
N LEU A 120 2.06 -24.04 -4.60
CA LEU A 120 2.96 -23.48 -5.60
C LEU A 120 2.87 -24.24 -6.94
N ASP A 121 2.66 -25.54 -6.89
CA ASP A 121 2.56 -26.38 -8.09
C ASP A 121 1.32 -26.04 -8.92
N LYS A 122 0.24 -25.62 -8.25
CA LYS A 122 -1.02 -25.17 -8.87
C LYS A 122 -0.91 -23.83 -9.62
N VAL A 123 0.22 -23.12 -9.52
CA VAL A 123 0.43 -21.83 -10.18
C VAL A 123 0.94 -22.05 -11.61
N ASN A 124 0.05 -21.98 -12.60
CA ASN A 124 0.38 -22.29 -13.99
C ASN A 124 1.38 -21.34 -14.66
N ASP A 125 1.38 -20.05 -14.30
CA ASP A 125 2.27 -19.06 -14.90
C ASP A 125 3.70 -19.19 -14.32
N PRO A 126 4.72 -19.49 -15.15
CA PRO A 126 6.07 -19.74 -14.67
C PRO A 126 6.74 -18.51 -14.05
N TYR A 127 6.42 -17.29 -14.50
CA TYR A 127 6.95 -16.05 -13.93
C TYR A 127 6.34 -15.76 -12.56
N VAL A 128 5.03 -16.02 -12.41
CA VAL A 128 4.35 -15.90 -11.11
C VAL A 128 4.89 -16.94 -10.13
N ARG A 129 5.07 -18.19 -10.58
CA ARG A 129 5.66 -19.26 -9.76
C ARG A 129 7.07 -18.86 -9.29
N MET A 130 7.94 -18.43 -10.21
CA MET A 130 9.29 -17.98 -9.86
C MET A 130 9.31 -16.78 -8.90
N SER A 131 8.39 -15.82 -9.09
CA SER A 131 8.23 -14.68 -8.17
C SER A 131 7.85 -15.13 -6.76
N LEU A 132 7.03 -16.18 -6.61
CA LEU A 132 6.68 -16.75 -5.31
C LEU A 132 7.86 -17.51 -4.70
N THR A 133 8.61 -18.27 -5.51
CA THR A 133 9.83 -18.97 -5.08
C THR A 133 10.88 -17.99 -4.54
N LEU A 134 11.14 -16.88 -5.22
CA LEU A 134 12.05 -15.84 -4.73
C LEU A 134 11.57 -15.17 -3.43
N GLN A 135 10.25 -14.97 -3.27
CA GLN A 135 9.71 -14.44 -2.02
C GLN A 135 9.97 -15.42 -0.86
N ALA A 136 9.78 -16.72 -1.08
CA ALA A 136 10.04 -17.75 -0.07
C ALA A 136 11.53 -17.85 0.27
N ALA A 137 12.41 -17.86 -0.74
CA ALA A 137 13.84 -18.08 -0.55
C ALA A 137 14.58 -16.87 0.06
N PHE A 138 14.17 -15.64 -0.28
CA PHE A 138 14.90 -14.41 0.08
C PHE A 138 14.08 -13.42 0.94
N GLY A 139 12.84 -13.77 1.30
CA GLY A 139 11.95 -12.87 2.03
C GLY A 139 11.66 -11.57 1.26
N LEU A 140 11.64 -11.64 -0.08
CA LEU A 140 11.34 -10.48 -0.91
C LEU A 140 9.90 -10.04 -0.70
N ARG A 141 9.65 -8.74 -0.83
CA ARG A 141 8.27 -8.26 -1.01
C ARG A 141 7.78 -8.62 -2.41
N ARG A 142 6.47 -8.75 -2.57
CA ARG A 142 5.83 -8.99 -3.87
C ARG A 142 6.37 -8.09 -4.99
N GLU A 143 6.46 -6.78 -4.76
CA GLU A 143 6.94 -5.83 -5.78
C GLU A 143 8.43 -6.01 -6.11
N GLU A 144 9.24 -6.34 -5.10
CA GLU A 144 10.67 -6.64 -5.27
C GLU A 144 10.85 -7.90 -6.11
N ALA A 145 10.06 -8.94 -5.85
CA ALA A 145 10.13 -10.22 -6.57
C ALA A 145 9.67 -10.12 -8.03
N ILE A 146 8.53 -9.47 -8.30
CA ILE A 146 8.05 -9.34 -9.70
C ILE A 146 8.97 -8.46 -10.55
N LYS A 147 9.60 -7.43 -9.96
CA LYS A 147 10.54 -6.54 -10.66
C LYS A 147 11.96 -7.10 -10.72
N PHE A 148 12.21 -8.25 -10.08
CA PHE A 148 13.53 -8.84 -9.95
C PHE A 148 14.13 -9.13 -11.33
N GLN A 149 15.36 -8.67 -11.56
CA GLN A 149 16.13 -8.89 -12.78
C GLN A 149 17.41 -9.63 -12.39
N PRO A 150 17.55 -10.94 -12.68
CA PRO A 150 18.60 -11.76 -12.09
C PRO A 150 20.00 -11.29 -12.51
N ARG A 151 20.18 -10.86 -13.77
CA ARG A 151 21.44 -10.28 -14.27
C ARG A 151 21.93 -9.06 -13.48
N TYR A 152 21.02 -8.24 -12.95
CA TYR A 152 21.39 -7.09 -12.12
C TYR A 152 21.49 -7.46 -10.64
N ALA A 153 20.54 -8.27 -10.17
CA ALA A 153 20.34 -8.50 -8.76
C ALA A 153 21.38 -9.45 -8.19
N ASP A 154 21.72 -10.52 -8.89
CA ASP A 154 22.70 -11.50 -8.42
C ASP A 154 24.12 -10.94 -8.50
N ARG A 155 24.79 -10.87 -7.35
CA ARG A 155 26.18 -10.39 -7.19
C ARG A 155 27.15 -11.49 -6.78
N GLY A 156 26.70 -12.75 -6.80
CA GLY A 156 27.51 -13.92 -6.44
C GLY A 156 27.36 -14.33 -4.98
N ASP A 157 27.65 -13.44 -4.03
CA ASP A 157 27.53 -13.71 -2.59
C ASP A 157 26.26 -13.09 -1.97
N HIS A 158 25.62 -12.16 -2.68
CA HIS A 158 24.39 -11.51 -2.26
C HIS A 158 23.51 -11.14 -3.45
N ILE A 159 22.25 -10.80 -3.16
CA ILE A 159 21.37 -10.11 -4.10
C ILE A 159 21.29 -8.62 -3.77
N ALA A 160 21.30 -7.76 -4.79
CA ALA A 160 21.14 -6.32 -4.69
C ALA A 160 19.79 -5.89 -5.29
N LEU A 161 18.97 -5.18 -4.49
CA LEU A 161 17.66 -4.68 -4.91
C LEU A 161 17.71 -3.18 -5.17
N LYS A 162 17.30 -2.76 -6.38
CA LYS A 162 17.19 -1.34 -6.75
C LYS A 162 16.16 -0.62 -5.89
N GLY A 163 16.39 0.66 -5.61
CA GLY A 163 15.42 1.50 -4.88
C GLY A 163 14.07 1.58 -5.58
N SER A 164 14.04 1.51 -6.91
CA SER A 164 12.80 1.49 -7.70
C SER A 164 11.97 0.19 -7.57
N TRP A 165 12.51 -0.83 -6.89
CA TRP A 165 11.84 -2.09 -6.60
C TRP A 165 11.34 -2.15 -5.15
N THR A 166 11.98 -1.41 -4.26
CA THR A 166 11.72 -1.46 -2.82
C THR A 166 10.77 -0.37 -2.38
N ARG A 167 10.10 -0.63 -1.25
CA ARG A 167 9.26 0.37 -0.63
C ARG A 167 10.10 1.55 -0.15
N GLY A 168 9.75 2.76 -0.59
CA GLY A 168 10.37 4.00 -0.14
C GLY A 168 11.68 4.35 -0.86
N GLY A 169 12.03 3.67 -1.95
CA GLY A 169 13.17 4.05 -2.78
C GLY A 169 14.52 3.64 -2.21
N ARG A 170 14.56 2.83 -1.14
CA ARG A 170 15.79 2.48 -0.42
C ARG A 170 16.34 1.16 -0.93
N GLU A 171 17.52 1.22 -1.55
CA GLU A 171 18.25 0.02 -1.95
C GLU A 171 18.55 -0.87 -0.74
N ARG A 172 18.58 -2.18 -0.97
CA ARG A 172 18.99 -3.13 0.07
C ARG A 172 19.62 -4.37 -0.55
N THR A 173 20.44 -5.04 0.25
CA THR A 173 21.05 -6.31 -0.10
C THR A 173 20.50 -7.44 0.79
N VAL A 174 20.57 -8.67 0.28
CA VAL A 174 20.27 -9.90 1.04
C VAL A 174 21.37 -10.90 0.74
N LEU A 175 22.03 -11.43 1.78
CA LEU A 175 23.09 -12.42 1.62
C LEU A 175 22.53 -13.75 1.10
N ILE A 176 23.34 -14.46 0.32
CA ILE A 176 23.05 -15.83 -0.11
C ILE A 176 23.75 -16.74 0.89
N THR A 177 22.96 -17.41 1.74
CA THR A 177 23.48 -18.21 2.86
C THR A 177 23.21 -19.70 2.70
N THR A 178 22.50 -20.11 1.65
CA THR A 178 22.07 -21.50 1.44
C THR A 178 22.26 -21.94 -0.01
N PRO A 179 22.58 -23.22 -0.27
CA PRO A 179 22.61 -23.78 -1.62
C PRO A 179 21.26 -23.65 -2.36
N GLU A 180 20.16 -23.76 -1.62
CA GLU A 180 18.80 -23.64 -2.17
C GLU A 180 18.55 -22.25 -2.75
N GLN A 181 19.01 -21.18 -2.08
CA GLN A 181 18.93 -19.81 -2.60
C GLN A 181 19.71 -19.65 -3.90
N ARG A 182 20.90 -20.27 -4.02
CA ARG A 182 21.69 -20.26 -5.25
C ARG A 182 20.94 -20.99 -6.38
N ALA A 183 20.41 -22.17 -6.13
CA ALA A 183 19.62 -22.92 -7.11
C ALA A 183 18.40 -22.12 -7.62
N VAL A 184 17.71 -21.40 -6.73
CA VAL A 184 16.59 -20.52 -7.12
C VAL A 184 17.06 -19.39 -8.04
N LEU A 185 18.22 -18.78 -7.79
CA LEU A 185 18.77 -17.75 -8.67
C LEU A 185 19.13 -18.31 -10.04
N ASP A 186 19.74 -19.49 -10.10
CA ASP A 186 20.12 -20.14 -11.35
C ASP A 186 18.87 -20.44 -12.21
N GLN A 187 17.80 -20.95 -11.60
CA GLN A 187 16.50 -21.12 -12.27
C GLN A 187 15.89 -19.77 -12.70
N THR A 188 16.05 -18.72 -11.89
CA THR A 188 15.58 -17.37 -12.24
C THR A 188 16.33 -16.83 -13.47
N HIS A 189 17.64 -17.04 -13.57
CA HIS A 189 18.44 -16.68 -14.75
C HIS A 189 17.97 -17.45 -15.99
N GLN A 190 17.69 -18.75 -15.87
CA GLN A 190 17.17 -19.55 -16.98
C GLN A 190 15.82 -19.04 -17.49
N LEU A 191 14.92 -18.62 -16.59
CA LEU A 191 13.59 -18.17 -16.95
C LEU A 191 13.55 -16.72 -17.48
N ALA A 192 14.23 -15.79 -16.79
CA ALA A 192 14.10 -14.36 -17.05
C ALA A 192 15.28 -13.77 -17.84
N GLY A 193 16.46 -14.40 -17.81
CA GLY A 193 17.67 -13.90 -18.45
C GLY A 193 17.98 -12.45 -18.05
N ALA A 194 17.92 -11.53 -19.03
CA ALA A 194 18.12 -10.10 -18.79
C ALA A 194 16.84 -9.35 -18.34
N GLY A 195 15.67 -9.98 -18.45
CA GLY A 195 14.37 -9.40 -18.15
C GLY A 195 13.98 -9.47 -16.67
N SER A 196 12.78 -8.97 -16.38
CA SER A 196 12.14 -9.06 -15.07
C SER A 196 11.19 -10.26 -14.97
N LEU A 197 10.71 -10.56 -13.76
CA LEU A 197 9.63 -11.54 -13.54
C LEU A 197 8.20 -10.99 -13.71
N ILE A 198 8.05 -9.83 -14.36
CA ILE A 198 6.76 -9.39 -14.87
C ILE A 198 6.41 -10.31 -16.05
N PRO A 199 5.24 -10.98 -16.07
CA PRO A 199 4.87 -11.86 -17.17
C PRO A 199 5.02 -11.17 -18.53
N ALA A 200 5.54 -11.86 -19.54
CA ALA A 200 5.94 -11.26 -20.82
C ALA A 200 4.84 -10.44 -21.52
N HIS A 201 3.57 -10.78 -21.30
CA HIS A 201 2.41 -10.07 -21.85
C HIS A 201 1.95 -8.87 -21.01
N LYS A 202 2.69 -8.52 -19.95
CA LYS A 202 2.39 -7.40 -19.06
C LYS A 202 3.59 -6.48 -18.95
N THR A 203 3.31 -5.20 -18.78
CA THR A 203 4.29 -4.22 -18.35
C THR A 203 3.92 -3.73 -16.97
N PHE A 204 4.93 -3.50 -16.13
CA PHE A 204 4.70 -2.77 -14.90
C PHE A 204 4.64 -1.29 -15.28
N GLY A 205 3.45 -0.72 -15.19
CA GLY A 205 3.26 0.72 -15.37
C GLY A 205 3.99 1.46 -14.25
N ASN A 206 5.25 1.83 -14.47
CA ASN A 206 5.84 2.95 -13.77
C ASN A 206 5.30 4.20 -14.45
N PRO A 207 4.44 5.01 -13.79
CA PRO A 207 4.20 6.36 -14.29
C PRO A 207 5.55 7.09 -14.34
N PRO A 208 5.75 8.01 -15.31
CA PRO A 208 7.01 8.72 -15.47
C PRO A 208 7.45 9.26 -14.12
N ILE A 209 8.72 9.02 -13.76
CA ILE A 209 9.36 9.67 -12.63
C ILE A 209 9.25 11.16 -12.93
N SER A 210 8.27 11.84 -12.32
CA SER A 210 8.22 13.29 -12.36
C SER A 210 9.46 13.75 -11.62
N ASN A 211 10.49 14.08 -12.40
CA ASN A 211 11.70 14.72 -11.92
C ASN A 211 11.33 16.17 -11.58
N THR A 212 10.59 16.36 -10.50
CA THR A 212 10.42 17.67 -9.87
C THR A 212 11.24 17.68 -8.60
N ARG A 213 12.55 17.80 -8.80
CA ARG A 213 13.44 18.48 -7.86
C ARG A 213 13.96 19.74 -8.53
N GLN A 214 13.82 20.84 -7.78
CA GLN A 214 14.43 22.17 -7.93
C GLN A 214 13.76 23.08 -8.98
N LYS A 215 13.34 24.31 -8.66
CA LYS A 215 13.62 25.21 -7.54
C LYS A 215 12.34 25.77 -6.94
#